data_AF-A0A533ZAV2-F1
#
_entry.id   AF-A0A533ZAV2-F1
#
_cell.length_a   1.000
_cell.length_b   1.000
_cell.length_c   1.000
_cell.angle_alpha   90.00
_cell.angle_beta   90.00
_cell.angle_gamma   90.00
#
_symmetry.space_group_name_H-M   'P 1'
#
loop_
_entity.id
_entity.type
_entity.pdbx_description
1 polymer ?
#
loop_
_entity_poly.entity_id
_entity_poly.type
_entity_poly.pdbx_seq_one_letter_code
_entity_poly.pdbx_strand_id
1 'polypeptide(L)'
;MRHHSYSLSFEEFRSLAARGNLIPLYREILADFETPVSAFTKINHGPSAYLLESVEGGENWARYSFLGSGSPIVVQEERGKLVV
;
A
#
# COMPACT_ATOMS: atom_id res chain seq x y z
N MET A 1 0.38 27.35 -7.00
CA MET A 1 -0.08 25.94 -6.94
C MET A 1 0.37 25.39 -5.60
N ARG A 2 -0.55 24.91 -4.76
CA ARG A 2 -0.20 24.46 -3.41
C ARG A 2 0.59 23.14 -3.51
N HIS A 3 1.89 23.17 -3.21
CA HIS A 3 2.70 21.96 -3.03
C HIS A 3 2.25 21.23 -1.75
N HIS A 4 1.12 20.54 -1.77
CA HIS A 4 0.80 19.60 -0.71
C HIS A 4 1.62 18.34 -0.98
N SER A 5 2.51 18.00 -0.05
CA SER A 5 3.31 16.76 -0.13
C SER A 5 2.47 15.50 0.09
N TYR A 6 1.17 15.62 0.39
CA TYR A 6 0.22 14.54 0.66
C TYR A 6 -1.16 14.87 0.07
N SER A 7 -2.00 13.85 -0.09
CA SER A 7 -3.33 13.91 -0.73
C SER A 7 -4.37 14.74 0.03
N LEU A 8 -4.16 14.97 1.33
CA LEU A 8 -5.06 15.72 2.21
C LEU A 8 -4.27 16.69 3.08
N SER A 9 -4.83 17.86 3.34
CA SER A 9 -4.40 18.73 4.43
C SER A 9 -4.85 18.17 5.79
N PHE A 10 -4.24 18.67 6.86
CA PHE A 10 -4.62 18.30 8.23
C PHE A 10 -6.10 18.61 8.53
N GLU A 11 -6.61 19.73 8.03
CA GLU A 11 -8.00 20.13 8.25
C GLU A 11 -8.99 19.22 7.52
N GLU A 12 -8.70 18.85 6.27
CA GLU A 12 -9.50 17.90 5.49
C GLU A 12 -9.50 16.51 6.14
N PHE A 13 -8.33 16.03 6.57
CA PHE A 13 -8.21 14.75 7.28
C PHE A 13 -9.06 14.74 8.56
N ARG A 14 -8.98 15.80 9.37
CA ARG A 14 -9.75 15.93 10.61
C ARG A 14 -11.26 15.94 10.35
N SER A 15 -11.71 16.58 9.27
CA SER A 15 -13.12 16.59 8.87
C SER A 15 -13.60 15.19 8.46
N LEU A 16 -12.80 14.46 7.68
CA LEU A 16 -13.12 13.08 7.26
C LEU A 16 -13.11 12.09 8.44
N ALA A 17 -12.25 12.31 9.45
CA ALA A 17 -12.15 11.47 10.64
C ALA A 17 -13.46 11.44 11.46
N ALA A 18 -14.30 12.46 11.35
CA ALA A 18 -15.63 12.46 11.96
C ALA A 18 -16.63 11.53 11.25
N ARG A 19 -16.31 11.03 10.05
CA ARG A 19 -17.23 10.23 9.20
C ARG A 19 -16.92 8.74 9.17
N GLY A 20 -15.73 8.32 9.60
CA GLY A 20 -15.29 6.92 9.53
C GLY A 20 -13.90 6.71 10.14
N ASN A 21 -13.47 5.45 10.20
CA ASN A 21 -12.23 5.04 10.87
C ASN A 21 -11.08 4.66 9.90
N LEU A 22 -11.29 4.77 8.58
CA LEU A 22 -10.26 4.51 7.57
C LEU A 22 -10.22 5.66 6.56
N ILE A 23 -9.09 6.36 6.53
CA ILE A 23 -8.85 7.51 5.62
C ILE A 23 -7.47 7.32 4.98
N PRO A 24 -7.40 7.08 3.66
CA PRO A 24 -6.13 6.92 2.97
C PRO A 24 -5.42 8.27 2.83
N LEU A 25 -4.27 8.41 3.50
CA LEU A 25 -3.34 9.52 3.30
C LEU A 25 -2.18 9.01 2.46
N TYR A 26 -1.98 9.60 1.29
CA TYR A 26 -0.95 9.16 0.36
C TYR A 26 -0.23 10.34 -0.27
N ARG A 27 0.85 10.07 -0.98
CA ARG A 27 1.50 11.05 -1.85
C ARG A 27 2.04 10.37 -3.08
N GLU A 28 2.15 11.14 -4.14
CA GLU A 28 2.83 10.70 -5.35
C GLU A 28 4.31 11.09 -5.26
N ILE A 29 5.18 10.18 -5.70
CA ILE A 29 6.63 10.35 -5.76
C ILE A 29 7.10 9.92 -7.15
N LEU A 30 8.14 10.59 -7.66
CA LEU A 30 8.82 10.13 -8.87
C LEU A 30 9.64 8.89 -8.54
N ALA A 31 9.46 7.85 -9.36
CA ALA A 31 10.06 6.54 -9.15
C ALA A 31 10.53 5.94 -10.48
N ASP A 32 10.98 6.79 -11.41
CA ASP A 32 11.31 6.41 -12.79
C ASP A 32 12.45 5.39 -12.90
N PHE A 33 13.28 5.28 -11.85
CA PHE A 33 14.35 4.29 -11.72
C PHE A 33 13.95 3.04 -10.91
N GLU A 34 12.71 2.98 -10.42
CA GLU A 34 12.23 1.82 -9.71
C GLU A 34 11.53 0.85 -10.67
N THR A 35 11.81 -0.43 -10.48
CA THR A 35 10.89 -1.50 -10.85
C THR A 35 10.07 -1.88 -9.62
N PRO A 36 8.93 -2.56 -9.77
CA PRO A 36 8.18 -3.06 -8.61
C PRO A 36 9.04 -3.87 -7.64
N VAL A 37 9.97 -4.68 -8.16
CA VAL A 37 10.90 -5.48 -7.35
C VAL A 37 11.93 -4.61 -6.61
N SER A 38 12.50 -3.58 -7.26
CA SER A 38 13.44 -2.68 -6.58
C SER A 38 12.75 -1.84 -5.52
N ALA A 39 11.54 -1.36 -5.78
CA ALA A 39 10.72 -0.64 -4.80
C ALA A 39 10.37 -1.54 -3.60
N PHE A 40 9.98 -2.80 -3.84
CA PHE A 40 9.63 -3.75 -2.79
C PHE A 40 10.83 -4.03 -1.87
N THR A 41 12.01 -4.21 -2.46
CA THR A 41 13.24 -4.46 -1.71
C THR A 41 13.54 -3.35 -0.69
N LYS A 42 13.18 -2.09 -1.00
CA LYS A 42 13.41 -0.94 -0.11
C LYS A 42 12.45 -0.86 1.07
N ILE A 43 11.25 -1.42 0.93
CA ILE A 43 10.21 -1.35 1.97
C ILE A 43 9.95 -2.69 2.66
N ASN A 44 10.67 -3.75 2.29
CA ASN A 44 10.47 -5.07 2.87
C ASN A 44 10.95 -5.11 4.33
N HIS A 45 10.02 -4.92 5.26
CA HIS A 45 10.22 -4.98 6.71
C HIS A 45 9.92 -6.35 7.33
N GLY A 46 9.96 -7.44 6.54
CA GLY A 46 9.90 -8.81 7.06
C GLY A 46 8.60 -9.56 6.72
N PRO A 47 8.12 -10.43 7.62
CA PRO A 47 7.25 -11.56 7.26
C PRO A 47 5.85 -11.19 6.73
N SER A 48 5.37 -9.97 7.01
CA SER A 48 4.08 -9.47 6.50
C SER A 48 4.22 -8.61 5.24
N ALA A 49 5.43 -8.51 4.68
CA ALA A 49 5.66 -7.78 3.44
C ALA A 49 5.21 -8.60 2.23
N TYR A 50 4.62 -7.93 1.24
CA TYR A 50 4.16 -8.55 0.00
C TYR A 50 4.37 -7.65 -1.22
N LEU A 51 4.54 -8.28 -2.36
CA LEU A 51 4.50 -7.69 -3.70
C LEU A 51 3.47 -8.48 -4.51
N LEU A 52 2.45 -7.80 -5.02
CA LEU A 52 1.43 -8.35 -5.89
C LEU A 52 1.55 -7.71 -7.27
N GLU A 53 1.73 -8.54 -8.29
CA GLU A 53 1.80 -8.13 -9.69
C GLU A 53 0.76 -8.90 -10.50
N SER A 54 0.17 -8.24 -11.49
CA SER A 54 -0.78 -8.86 -12.40
C SER A 54 -0.16 -9.04 -13.79
N VAL A 55 -0.47 -10.17 -14.42
CA VAL A 55 -0.03 -10.50 -15.78
C VAL A 55 -1.28 -10.83 -16.60
N GLU A 56 -1.53 -10.08 -17.66
CA GLU A 56 -2.61 -10.37 -18.61
C GLU A 56 -2.05 -11.03 -19.86
N GLY A 57 -2.53 -12.24 -20.18
CA GLY A 57 -2.25 -12.91 -21.46
C GLY A 57 -0.80 -13.32 -21.70
N GLY A 58 0.05 -13.36 -20.66
CA GLY A 58 1.42 -13.87 -20.72
C GLY A 58 2.48 -12.89 -21.21
N GLU A 59 2.10 -11.86 -21.98
CA GLU A 59 3.04 -10.90 -22.58
C GLU A 59 2.85 -9.45 -22.10
N ASN A 60 1.68 -9.08 -21.55
CA ASN A 60 1.43 -7.72 -21.09
C ASN A 60 1.46 -7.65 -19.55
N TRP A 61 2.45 -6.92 -19.02
CA TRP A 61 2.45 -6.53 -17.61
C TRP A 61 1.27 -5.59 -17.32
N ALA A 62 0.60 -5.82 -16.19
CA ALA A 62 -0.44 -4.92 -15.73
C ALA A 62 0.12 -3.54 -15.39
N ARG A 63 -0.74 -2.52 -15.44
CA ARG A 63 -0.38 -1.12 -15.20
C ARG A 63 0.08 -0.82 -13.76
N TYR A 64 -0.28 -1.69 -12.81
CA TYR A 64 -0.03 -1.45 -11.38
C TYR A 64 0.52 -2.71 -10.70
N SER A 65 1.50 -2.50 -9.82
CA SER A 65 1.95 -3.47 -8.82
C SER A 65 1.60 -2.92 -7.43
N PHE A 66 1.15 -3.78 -6.52
CA PHE A 66 0.82 -3.40 -5.14
C PHE A 66 1.88 -3.95 -4.19
N LEU A 67 2.47 -3.05 -3.42
CA LEU A 67 3.49 -3.37 -2.44
C LEU A 67 2.95 -3.01 -1.06
N GLY A 68 3.12 -3.90 -0.10
CA GLY A 68 2.75 -3.66 1.29
C GLY A 68 3.83 -4.18 2.24
N SER A 69 4.02 -3.50 3.36
CA SER A 69 4.90 -3.96 4.43
C SER A 69 4.50 -3.37 5.78
N GLY A 70 4.95 -4.01 6.86
CA GLY A 70 4.71 -3.55 8.22
C GLY A 70 3.24 -3.65 8.64
N SER A 71 2.48 -4.60 8.09
CA SER A 71 1.10 -4.82 8.58
C SER A 71 1.17 -5.17 10.07
N PRO A 72 0.47 -4.42 10.95
CA PRO A 72 0.49 -4.67 12.39
C PRO A 72 -0.35 -5.89 12.78
N ILE A 73 -1.21 -6.35 11.87
CA ILE A 73 -2.14 -7.46 12.09
C ILE A 73 -2.04 -8.40 10.87
N VAL A 74 -1.91 -9.71 11.14
CA VAL A 74 -1.99 -10.77 10.13
C VAL A 74 -3.01 -11.79 10.63
N VAL A 75 -4.11 -11.97 9.91
CA VAL A 75 -5.13 -12.94 10.28
C VAL A 75 -4.88 -14.25 9.54
N GLN A 76 -4.80 -15.34 10.28
CA GLN A 76 -4.62 -16.70 9.79
C GLN A 76 -5.76 -17.59 10.29
N GLU A 77 -5.99 -18.71 9.62
CA GLU A 77 -6.98 -19.70 10.01
C GLU A 77 -6.29 -21.06 10.18
N GLU A 78 -6.49 -21.68 11.34
CA GLU A 78 -5.99 -23.01 11.66
C GLU A 78 -7.11 -23.89 12.24
N ARG A 79 -7.50 -24.93 11.50
CA ARG A 79 -8.44 -25.98 11.94
C ARG A 79 -9.79 -25.42 12.44
N GLY A 80 -10.36 -24.50 11.70
CA GLY A 80 -11.60 -23.78 11.96
C GLY A 80 -11.47 -22.62 12.95
N LYS A 81 -10.26 -22.22 13.34
CA LYS A 81 -10.03 -21.13 14.31
C LYS A 81 -9.21 -20.01 13.68
N LEU A 82 -9.69 -18.78 13.85
CA LEU A 82 -8.91 -17.59 13.50
C LEU A 82 -7.80 -17.38 14.53
N VAL A 83 -6.58 -17.19 14.03
CA VAL A 83 -5.37 -16.81 14.75
C VAL A 83 -4.96 -15.43 14.23
N VAL A 84 -4.60 -14.51 15.12
CA VAL A 84 -4.23 -13.13 14.78
C VAL A 84 -2.84 -12.83 15.34
#